data_AF-F8KFG2-F1
#
_entry.id   AF-F8KFG2-F1
#
_cell.length_a   1.000
_cell.length_b   1.000
_cell.length_c   1.000
_cell.angle_alpha   90.00
_cell.angle_beta   90.00
_cell.angle_gamma   90.00
#
_symmetry.space_group_name_H-M   'P 1'
#
loop_
_entity.id
_entity.type
_entity.pdbx_description
1 polymer ?
#
loop_
_entity_poly.entity_id
_entity_poly.type
_entity_poly.pdbx_seq_one_letter_code
_entity_poly.pdbx_strand_id
1 'polypeptide(L)'
;MMADSLISLLVVAIGINLFFICEKQLWLQNRNLQLKMAATRLGKEASDLYAVKKQPVILSRGDLTAKATVQRVVVYNNARCLCRVEK
;
A
#
# COMPACT_ATOMS: atom_id res chain seq x y z
N MET A 1 -23.55 -39.18 -18.76
CA MET A 1 -24.41 -38.03 -19.11
C MET A 1 -24.77 -37.14 -17.92
N MET A 2 -25.56 -37.57 -16.92
CA MET A 2 -25.84 -36.68 -15.74
C MET A 2 -24.61 -36.41 -14.87
N ALA A 3 -23.75 -37.41 -14.62
CA ALA A 3 -22.52 -37.23 -13.85
C ALA A 3 -21.56 -36.25 -14.51
N ASP A 4 -21.41 -36.31 -15.84
CA ASP A 4 -20.53 -35.40 -16.61
C ASP A 4 -21.01 -33.94 -16.54
N SER A 5 -22.33 -33.72 -16.58
CA SER A 5 -22.92 -32.38 -16.45
C SER A 5 -22.75 -31.82 -15.03
N LEU A 6 -22.88 -32.66 -14.00
CA LEU A 6 -22.62 -32.26 -12.61
C LEU A 6 -21.15 -31.92 -12.37
N ILE A 7 -20.23 -32.70 -12.94
CA ILE A 7 -18.79 -32.43 -12.86
C ILE A 7 -18.45 -31.13 -13.58
N SER A 8 -19.02 -30.90 -14.77
CA SER A 8 -18.83 -29.65 -15.51
C SER A 8 -19.33 -28.44 -14.71
N LEU A 9 -20.52 -28.54 -14.10
CA LEU A 9 -21.07 -27.49 -13.25
C LEU A 9 -20.18 -27.22 -12.02
N LEU A 10 -19.66 -28.26 -11.39
CA LEU A 10 -18.76 -28.14 -10.25
C LEU A 10 -17.46 -27.41 -10.62
N VAL A 11 -16.85 -27.77 -11.75
CA VAL A 11 -15.63 -27.12 -12.25
C VAL A 11 -15.87 -25.64 -12.52
N VAL A 12 -16.99 -25.31 -13.18
CA VAL A 12 -17.36 -23.90 -13.44
C VAL A 12 -17.61 -23.15 -12.14
N ALA A 13 -18.33 -23.74 -11.19
CA ALA A 13 -18.58 -23.13 -9.90
C ALA A 13 -17.28 -22.86 -9.13
N ILE A 14 -16.33 -23.81 -9.11
CA ILE A 14 -15.02 -23.62 -8.48
C ILE A 14 -14.25 -22.50 -9.17
N GLY A 15 -14.22 -22.48 -10.51
CA GLY A 15 -13.53 -21.44 -11.28
C GLY A 15 -14.06 -20.04 -10.99
N ILE A 16 -15.38 -19.87 -10.94
CA ILE A 16 -16.02 -18.59 -10.61
C ILE A 16 -15.65 -18.16 -9.19
N ASN A 17 -15.79 -19.05 -8.20
CA ASN A 17 -15.46 -18.73 -6.81
C ASN A 17 -13.98 -18.35 -6.65
N LEU A 18 -13.07 -19.09 -7.29
CA LEU A 18 -11.64 -18.80 -7.26
C LEU A 18 -11.35 -17.43 -7.88
N PHE A 19 -11.99 -17.11 -9.00
CA PHE A 19 -11.85 -15.80 -9.66
C PHE A 19 -12.28 -14.66 -8.74
N PHE A 20 -13.44 -14.77 -8.09
CA PHE A 20 -13.90 -13.76 -7.13
C PHE A 20 -12.94 -13.58 -5.95
N ILE A 21 -12.40 -14.67 -5.41
CA ILE A 21 -11.41 -14.60 -4.32
C ILE A 21 -10.15 -13.88 -4.79
N CYS A 22 -9.64 -14.24 -5.97
CA CYS A 22 -8.47 -13.58 -6.56
C CYS A 22 -8.70 -12.09 -6.80
N GLU A 23 -9.87 -11.71 -7.32
CA GLU A 23 -10.21 -10.30 -7.56
C GLU A 23 -10.21 -9.50 -6.25
N LYS A 24 -10.83 -10.05 -5.19
CA LYS A 24 -10.84 -9.41 -3.86
C LYS A 24 -9.44 -9.27 -3.28
N GLN A 25 -8.60 -10.30 -3.41
CA GLN A 25 -7.21 -10.25 -2.96
C GLN A 25 -6.41 -9.22 -3.75
N LEU A 26 -6.56 -9.19 -5.07
CA LEU A 26 -5.87 -8.24 -5.94
C LEU A 26 -6.27 -6.80 -5.60
N TRP A 27 -7.55 -6.55 -5.35
CA TRP A 27 -8.05 -5.24 -4.93
C TRP A 27 -7.41 -4.77 -3.62
N LEU A 28 -7.35 -5.66 -2.60
CA LEU A 28 -6.69 -5.37 -1.33
C LEU A 28 -5.19 -5.12 -1.50
N GLN A 29 -4.50 -5.92 -2.31
CA GLN A 29 -3.08 -5.76 -2.59
C GLN A 29 -2.80 -4.44 -3.31
N ASN A 30 -3.62 -4.08 -4.30
CA ASN A 30 -3.47 -2.83 -5.05
C ASN A 30 -3.67 -1.62 -4.13
N ARG A 31 -4.69 -1.63 -3.27
CA ARG A 31 -4.91 -0.56 -2.29
C ARG A 31 -3.72 -0.40 -1.34
N ASN A 32 -3.18 -1.51 -0.85
CA ASN A 32 -2.00 -1.49 0.02
C ASN A 32 -0.75 -0.97 -0.72
N LEU A 33 -0.57 -1.35 -1.98
CA LEU A 33 0.54 -0.88 -2.81
C LEU A 33 0.44 0.64 -3.04
N GLN A 34 -0.76 1.15 -3.35
CA GLN A 34 -1.01 2.59 -3.52
C GLN A 34 -0.69 3.36 -2.24
N LEU A 35 -1.13 2.87 -1.08
CA LEU A 35 -0.79 3.48 0.21
C LEU A 35 0.72 3.50 0.46
N LYS A 36 1.43 2.40 0.19
CA LYS A 36 2.89 2.33 0.31
C LYS A 36 3.57 3.32 -0.63
N MET A 37 3.15 3.39 -1.90
CA MET A 37 3.71 4.33 -2.88
C MET A 37 3.47 5.79 -2.47
N ALA A 38 2.28 6.13 -1.97
CA ALA A 38 1.97 7.47 -1.47
C ALA A 38 2.84 7.82 -0.25
N ALA A 39 3.00 6.89 0.69
CA ALA A 39 3.88 7.08 1.84
C ALA A 39 5.34 7.30 1.41
N THR A 40 5.87 6.48 0.49
CA THR A 40 7.24 6.62 -0.01
C THR A 40 7.45 7.94 -0.76
N ARG A 41 6.49 8.36 -1.60
CA ARG A 41 6.55 9.66 -2.29
C ARG A 41 6.59 10.82 -1.30
N LEU A 42 5.71 10.81 -0.30
CA LEU A 42 5.68 11.84 0.75
C LEU A 42 6.98 11.85 1.56
N GLY A 43 7.55 10.67 1.86
CA GLY A 43 8.84 10.54 2.51
C GLY A 43 9.99 11.13 1.67
N LYS A 44 9.99 10.88 0.36
CA LYS A 44 10.96 11.46 -0.58
C LYS A 44 10.83 12.98 -0.64
N GLU A 45 9.62 13.50 -0.80
CA GLU A 45 9.34 14.95 -0.79
C GLU A 45 9.84 15.61 0.51
N ALA A 46 9.59 14.98 1.67
CA ALA A 46 10.07 15.48 2.95
C ALA A 46 11.61 15.47 3.04
N SER A 47 12.24 14.41 2.55
CA SER A 47 13.70 14.31 2.48
C SER A 47 14.32 15.37 1.56
N ASP A 48 13.71 15.61 0.40
CA ASP A 48 14.17 16.59 -0.57
C ASP A 48 14.04 18.01 0.00
N LEU A 49 12.91 18.33 0.65
CA LEU A 49 12.74 19.60 1.35
C LEU A 49 13.74 19.78 2.51
N TYR A 50 14.04 18.70 3.24
CA TYR A 50 15.10 18.74 4.25
C TYR A 50 16.47 19.03 3.61
N ALA A 51 16.81 18.41 2.47
CA ALA A 51 18.07 18.67 1.78
C ALA A 51 18.20 20.12 1.31
N VAL A 52 17.10 20.73 0.88
CA VAL A 52 17.06 22.14 0.44
C VAL A 52 17.12 23.11 1.62
N LYS A 53 16.29 22.90 2.65
CA LYS A 53 16.16 23.84 3.79
C LYS A 53 17.15 23.58 4.93
N LYS A 54 17.77 22.40 4.98
CA LYS A 54 18.64 21.90 6.08
C LYS A 54 18.02 21.99 7.47
N GLN A 55 16.68 22.00 7.55
CA GLN A 55 15.92 22.07 8.79
C GLN A 55 14.93 20.91 8.85
N PRO A 56 14.55 20.43 10.05
CA PRO A 56 13.54 19.38 10.19
C PRO A 56 12.23 19.76 9.48
N VAL A 57 11.73 18.88 8.62
CA VAL A 57 10.50 19.12 7.85
C VAL A 57 9.42 18.13 8.26
N ILE A 58 8.23 18.65 8.54
CA ILE A 58 7.02 17.85 8.76
C ILE A 58 6.07 18.18 7.60
N LEU A 59 5.71 17.15 6.81
CA LEU A 59 4.71 17.25 5.76
C LEU A 59 3.54 16.33 6.09
N SER A 60 2.32 16.86 6.01
CA SER A 60 1.08 16.08 6.15
C SER A 60 0.27 16.16 4.86
N ARG A 61 -0.21 15.01 4.37
CA ARG A 61 -1.06 14.91 3.20
C ARG A 61 -2.17 13.89 3.46
N GLY A 62 -3.37 14.39 3.76
CA GLY A 62 -4.47 13.55 4.24
C GLY A 62 -4.09 12.86 5.56
N ASP A 63 -4.31 11.56 5.65
CA ASP A 63 -3.95 10.73 6.81
C ASP A 63 -2.44 10.43 6.93
N LEU A 64 -1.65 10.76 5.91
CA LEU A 64 -0.21 10.48 5.86
C LEU A 64 0.59 11.67 6.38
N THR A 65 1.52 11.41 7.30
CA THR A 65 2.45 12.43 7.83
C THR A 65 3.88 11.96 7.70
N ALA A 66 4.69 12.64 6.90
CA ALA A 66 6.13 12.43 6.81
C ALA A 66 6.89 13.42 7.70
N LYS A 67 7.88 12.92 8.43
CA LYS A 67 8.83 13.70 9.22
C LYS A 67 10.24 13.39 8.74
N ALA A 68 10.91 14.39 8.18
CA ALA A 68 12.32 14.31 7.79
C ALA A 68 13.18 15.07 8.80
N THR A 69 14.16 14.36 9.35
CA THR A 69 15.15 14.88 10.30
C THR A 69 16.55 14.52 9.83
N VAL A 70 17.58 15.09 10.46
CA VAL A 70 19.00 14.90 10.11
C VAL A 70 19.38 13.43 9.92
N GLN A 71 18.89 12.54 10.78
CA GLN A 71 19.27 11.13 10.85
C GLN A 71 18.25 10.16 10.23
N ARG A 72 17.00 10.59 10.05
CA ARG A 72 15.92 9.68 9.66
C ARG A 72 14.75 10.37 9.00
N VAL A 73 14.11 9.65 8.09
CA VAL A 73 12.82 9.98 7.49
C VAL A 73 11.80 8.95 7.96
N VAL A 74 10.73 9.40 8.61
CA VAL A 74 9.66 8.54 9.13
C VAL A 74 8.33 8.99 8.56
N VAL A 75 7.57 8.06 7.99
CA VAL A 75 6.23 8.30 7.45
C VAL A 75 5.21 7.54 8.28
N TYR A 76 4.24 8.27 8.80
CA TYR A 76 3.13 7.80 9.61
C TYR A 76 1.82 7.83 8.81
N ASN A 77 0.89 6.93 9.16
CA ASN A 77 -0.51 6.98 8.78
C ASN A 77 -1.34 6.89 10.06
N ASN A 78 -2.05 7.96 10.45
CA ASN A 78 -2.88 8.01 11.65
C ASN A 78 -2.22 7.34 12.88
N ALA A 79 -1.01 7.81 13.23
CA ALA A 79 -0.13 7.31 14.29
C ALA A 79 0.59 5.96 14.06
N ARG A 80 0.26 5.19 13.01
CA ARG A 80 0.99 3.97 12.65
C ARG A 80 2.20 4.31 11.78
N CYS A 81 3.40 3.88 12.18
CA CYS A 81 4.60 4.02 11.35
C CYS A 81 4.50 3.09 10.12
N LEU A 82 4.51 3.65 8.92
CA LEU A 82 4.47 2.90 7.66
C LEU A 82 5.85 2.66 7.08
N CYS A 83 6.71 3.69 7.07
CA CYS A 83 8.06 3.60 6.54
C CYS A 83 9.02 4.36 7.44
N ARG A 84 10.17 3.76 7.73
CA ARG A 84 11.30 4.40 8.38
C ARG A 84 12.53 4.15 7.51
N VAL A 85 13.17 5.21 7.08
CA VAL A 85 14.45 5.17 6.37
C VAL A 85 15.45 5.90 7.25
N GLU A 86 16.43 5.16 7.74
CA GLU A 86 17.59 5.70 8.44
C GLU A 86 18.62 6.11 7.39
N LYS A 87 19.21 7.29 7.58
CA LYS A 87 20.09 7.93 6.60
C LYS A 87 21.55 7.61 6.89
#